data_AF-A0A7Y1XBU4-F1
#
_entry.id   AF-A0A7Y1XBU4-F1
#
_cell.length_a   1.000
_cell.length_b   1.000
_cell.length_c   1.000
_cell.angle_alpha   90.00
_cell.angle_beta   90.00
_cell.angle_gamma   90.00
#
_symmetry.space_group_name_H-M   'P 1'
#
loop_
_entity.id
_entity.type
_entity.pdbx_description
1 polymer ?
#
loop_
_entity_poly.entity_id
_entity_poly.type
_entity_poly.pdbx_seq_one_letter_code
_entity_poly.pdbx_strand_id
1 'polypeptide(L)'
;MITLSAGVVVRLWNLGHQSFSMDEVWELQIAHAPWTDIHLIDDGFPPLFHYLLKVLLIMGSDMAGRWLAAAAGIATLYVVYRLGNALDRSVEPGLGLIAAAVLAWFPLHIHLAREGRVYSLAILGVAIAILGIWSIAENASNHARPWLIYGSGLVLGMWLHYGLAVVALLGAGLTFFLSDDRKSWLTTHAVAGALALPLLIPLGGDLVPHTTIVTARDAGLAEIGFLGKTLVFGFGLGPSARQLHVMSAGDAIAQLAPWIIVLVPAIGYLAWAGWDRLQERARRVLLVLIFGGLVLTTALISLSGIGFQVRYFAWLVVPISLWLAAGLARPGTGPKVAGLVCAVAALVSIGAREFSPEHQTEDARAVAAFVTEAEPLPGFALSWYMANPINYYLTPEAFLPIEDPRLASDVLGPRNKPGLAAIPLSNNVSGSQPDEILIGLIADSTDPGDRYYLFYSRPFHGDDDGSFLASLTEIDQLEQVFEAPGYRVFEGVRAN
;
A
#
# COMPACT_ATOMS: atom_id res chain seq x y z
N MET A 1 12.30 24.16 -8.91
CA MET A 1 10.85 24.41 -8.91
C MET A 1 10.12 23.49 -9.88
N ILE A 2 10.46 23.47 -11.18
CA ILE A 2 9.81 22.61 -12.19
C ILE A 2 9.64 21.15 -11.74
N THR A 3 10.68 20.53 -11.20
CA THR A 3 10.63 19.14 -10.69
C THR A 3 9.58 18.92 -9.61
N LEU A 4 9.50 19.83 -8.62
CA LEU A 4 8.53 19.69 -7.53
C LEU A 4 7.11 19.90 -8.06
N SER A 5 6.93 20.87 -8.96
CA SER A 5 5.65 21.09 -9.65
C SER A 5 5.22 19.85 -10.44
N ALA A 6 6.13 19.22 -11.20
CA ALA A 6 5.84 17.98 -11.90
C ALA A 6 5.49 16.84 -10.93
N GLY A 7 6.22 16.71 -9.82
CA GLY A 7 5.93 15.72 -8.79
C GLY A 7 4.56 15.90 -8.11
N VAL A 8 4.10 17.14 -7.96
CA VAL A 8 2.75 17.49 -7.51
C VAL A 8 1.72 17.09 -8.57
N VAL A 9 1.92 17.52 -9.82
CA VAL A 9 1.01 17.21 -10.92
C VAL A 9 0.83 15.70 -11.07
N VAL A 10 1.90 14.91 -11.04
CA VAL A 10 1.79 13.45 -11.14
C VAL A 10 1.01 12.86 -9.96
N ARG A 11 1.08 13.39 -8.74
CA ARG A 11 0.29 12.85 -7.62
C ARG A 11 -1.20 13.20 -7.71
N LEU A 12 -1.53 14.36 -8.27
CA LEU A 12 -2.90 14.87 -8.33
C LEU A 12 -3.62 14.55 -9.65
N TRP A 13 -2.85 14.28 -10.71
CA TRP A 13 -3.43 13.96 -12.00
C TRP A 13 -4.25 12.69 -11.92
N ASN A 14 -5.49 12.76 -12.39
CA ASN A 14 -6.43 11.64 -12.45
C ASN A 14 -6.77 11.04 -11.07
N LEU A 15 -6.56 11.80 -9.99
CA LEU A 15 -6.91 11.40 -8.63
C LEU A 15 -8.44 11.23 -8.55
N GLY A 16 -8.92 9.99 -8.39
CA GLY A 16 -10.36 9.67 -8.39
C GLY A 16 -10.86 8.90 -9.62
N HIS A 17 -10.06 8.80 -10.68
CA HIS A 17 -10.47 8.11 -11.91
C HIS A 17 -10.72 6.62 -11.69
N GLN A 18 -9.79 5.93 -11.03
CA GLN A 18 -9.97 4.53 -10.67
C GLN A 18 -10.97 4.41 -9.51
N SER A 19 -11.76 3.33 -9.52
CA SER A 19 -12.59 2.91 -8.40
C SER A 19 -11.78 2.78 -7.11
N PHE A 20 -12.47 2.80 -5.97
CA PHE A 20 -11.82 2.58 -4.68
C PHE A 20 -11.38 1.12 -4.59
N SER A 21 -10.17 0.87 -4.10
CA SER A 21 -9.79 -0.49 -3.73
C SER A 21 -10.61 -0.96 -2.52
N MET A 22 -10.65 -2.28 -2.30
CA MET A 22 -11.25 -2.83 -1.07
C MET A 22 -10.67 -2.16 0.18
N ASP A 23 -9.35 -2.01 0.21
CA ASP A 23 -8.68 -1.38 1.34
C ASP A 23 -9.17 0.07 1.56
N GLU A 24 -9.32 0.87 0.50
CA GLU A 24 -9.83 2.26 0.63
C GLU A 24 -11.28 2.29 1.11
N VAL A 25 -12.10 1.35 0.66
CA VAL A 25 -13.49 1.20 1.12
C VAL A 25 -13.53 0.86 2.60
N TRP A 26 -12.65 -0.04 3.06
CA TRP A 26 -12.51 -0.40 4.48
C TRP A 26 -12.13 0.81 5.35
N GLU A 27 -11.19 1.63 4.88
CA GLU A 27 -10.75 2.83 5.60
C GLU A 27 -11.89 3.85 5.73
N LEU A 28 -12.71 3.99 4.67
CA LEU A 28 -13.93 4.81 4.73
C LEU A 28 -14.95 4.25 5.74
N GLN A 29 -15.17 2.93 5.77
CA GLN A 29 -16.09 2.29 6.74
C GLN A 29 -15.67 2.58 8.18
N ILE A 30 -14.39 2.40 8.50
CA ILE A 30 -13.84 2.65 9.83
C ILE A 30 -14.00 4.13 10.20
N ALA A 31 -13.68 5.03 9.28
CA ALA A 31 -13.81 6.47 9.52
C ALA A 31 -15.28 6.91 9.77
N HIS A 32 -16.27 6.18 9.28
CA HIS A 32 -17.68 6.40 9.58
C HIS A 32 -18.13 5.87 10.96
N ALA A 33 -17.41 4.90 11.55
CA ALA A 33 -17.71 4.37 12.88
C ALA A 33 -17.62 5.44 13.99
N PRO A 34 -18.31 5.28 15.14
CA PRO A 34 -18.17 6.20 16.27
C PRO A 34 -16.72 6.41 16.70
N TRP A 35 -16.37 7.61 17.18
CA TRP A 35 -14.99 7.94 17.60
C TRP A 35 -14.41 6.97 18.63
N THR A 36 -15.26 6.46 19.52
CA THR A 36 -14.91 5.49 20.55
C THR A 36 -14.63 4.09 20.01
N ASP A 37 -15.03 3.81 18.77
CA ASP A 37 -15.03 2.46 18.23
C ASP A 37 -13.89 2.29 17.22
N ILE A 38 -13.37 3.38 16.64
CA ILE A 38 -12.29 3.35 15.65
C ILE A 38 -11.06 2.58 16.15
N HIS A 39 -10.67 2.72 17.40
CA HIS A 39 -9.51 2.03 17.97
C HIS A 39 -9.82 0.61 18.46
N LEU A 40 -11.05 0.14 18.28
CA LEU A 40 -11.51 -1.20 18.63
C LEU A 40 -11.80 -2.05 17.39
N ILE A 41 -11.68 -1.47 16.19
CA ILE A 41 -11.84 -2.19 14.93
C ILE A 41 -10.46 -2.71 14.53
N ASP A 42 -10.35 -4.03 14.46
CA ASP A 42 -9.11 -4.69 14.08
C ASP A 42 -8.94 -4.64 12.56
N ASP A 43 -7.97 -3.86 12.07
CA ASP A 43 -7.71 -3.69 10.64
C ASP A 43 -6.23 -3.82 10.26
N GLY A 44 -5.38 -4.02 11.27
CA GLY A 44 -3.94 -4.14 11.08
C GLY A 44 -3.18 -2.82 11.16
N PHE A 45 -3.86 -1.70 11.41
CA PHE A 45 -3.26 -0.37 11.47
C PHE A 45 -3.59 0.37 12.77
N PRO A 46 -2.63 1.12 13.33
CA PRO A 46 -2.94 2.00 14.44
C PRO A 46 -3.86 3.16 13.98
N PRO A 47 -4.67 3.72 14.90
CA PRO A 47 -5.93 4.38 14.53
C PRO A 47 -5.79 5.82 14.00
N LEU A 48 -4.58 6.38 13.92
CA LEU A 48 -4.41 7.81 13.61
C LEU A 48 -4.92 8.16 12.21
N PHE A 49 -4.71 7.28 11.22
CA PHE A 49 -5.18 7.55 9.86
C PHE A 49 -6.71 7.66 9.82
N HIS A 50 -7.41 6.74 10.47
CA HIS A 50 -8.88 6.74 10.58
C HIS A 50 -9.42 7.99 11.25
N TYR A 51 -8.78 8.45 12.32
CA TYR A 51 -9.17 9.70 12.98
C TYR A 51 -8.99 10.91 12.06
N LEU A 52 -7.88 10.99 11.34
CA LEU A 52 -7.64 12.06 10.37
C LEU A 52 -8.65 12.02 9.22
N LEU A 53 -8.91 10.83 8.69
CA LEU A 53 -9.89 10.61 7.62
C LEU A 53 -11.28 11.05 8.07
N LYS A 54 -11.71 10.65 9.27
CA LYS A 54 -13.00 11.06 9.85
C LYS A 54 -13.16 12.57 9.95
N VAL A 55 -12.12 13.30 10.37
CA VAL A 55 -12.16 14.78 10.37
C VAL A 55 -12.37 15.34 8.97
N LEU A 56 -11.67 14.78 7.98
CA LEU A 56 -11.75 15.27 6.59
C LEU A 56 -13.06 14.91 5.90
N LEU A 57 -13.69 13.78 6.26
CA LEU A 57 -15.01 13.40 5.75
C LEU A 57 -16.12 14.39 6.14
N ILE A 58 -15.90 15.24 7.17
CA ILE A 58 -16.81 16.36 7.49
C ILE A 58 -16.94 17.34 6.31
N MET A 59 -15.95 17.38 5.40
CA MET A 59 -16.00 18.17 4.17
C MET A 59 -16.91 17.57 3.08
N GLY A 60 -17.48 16.37 3.30
CA GLY A 60 -18.50 15.77 2.44
C GLY A 60 -17.97 15.07 1.18
N SER A 61 -16.72 14.59 1.18
CA SER A 61 -16.17 13.86 0.04
C SER A 61 -15.36 12.65 0.47
N ASP A 62 -15.72 11.48 -0.07
CA ASP A 62 -15.02 10.22 0.15
C ASP A 62 -13.62 10.20 -0.49
N MET A 63 -13.32 11.18 -1.35
CA MET A 63 -11.96 11.45 -1.83
C MET A 63 -11.02 12.00 -0.74
N ALA A 64 -11.53 12.33 0.45
CA ALA A 64 -10.73 12.82 1.57
C ALA A 64 -9.48 11.98 1.84
N GLY A 65 -9.59 10.65 1.83
CA GLY A 65 -8.46 9.73 2.05
C GLY A 65 -7.38 9.88 0.97
N ARG A 66 -7.78 9.93 -0.30
CA ARG A 66 -6.85 10.12 -1.43
C ARG A 66 -6.19 11.50 -1.40
N TRP A 67 -6.93 12.55 -1.05
CA TRP A 67 -6.37 13.90 -0.88
C TRP A 67 -5.37 13.96 0.29
N LEU A 68 -5.67 13.31 1.41
CA LEU A 68 -4.79 13.21 2.57
C LEU A 68 -3.48 12.49 2.20
N ALA A 69 -3.58 11.33 1.55
CA ALA A 69 -2.42 10.58 1.07
C ALA A 69 -1.59 11.38 0.05
N ALA A 70 -2.24 12.07 -0.90
CA ALA A 70 -1.55 12.88 -1.90
C ALA A 70 -0.82 14.08 -1.27
N ALA A 71 -1.46 14.75 -0.32
CA ALA A 71 -0.85 15.85 0.43
C ALA A 71 0.38 15.37 1.22
N ALA A 72 0.31 14.21 1.88
CA ALA A 72 1.43 13.62 2.59
C ALA A 72 2.57 13.20 1.64
N GLY A 73 2.24 12.64 0.48
CA GLY A 73 3.21 12.30 -0.56
C GLY A 73 3.94 13.53 -1.10
N ILE A 74 3.24 14.65 -1.29
CA ILE A 74 3.82 15.94 -1.69
C ILE A 74 4.70 16.52 -0.58
N ALA A 75 4.23 16.52 0.66
CA ALA A 75 5.01 16.97 1.81
C ALA A 75 6.30 16.16 1.96
N THR A 76 6.26 14.85 1.69
CA THR A 76 7.43 13.98 1.70
C THR A 76 8.49 14.45 0.68
N LEU A 77 8.08 14.92 -0.51
CA LEU A 77 9.03 15.48 -1.50
C LEU A 77 9.78 16.69 -0.93
N TYR A 78 9.10 17.56 -0.19
CA TYR A 78 9.74 18.70 0.47
C TYR A 78 10.71 18.27 1.56
N VAL A 79 10.33 17.30 2.40
CA VAL A 79 11.22 16.77 3.45
C VAL A 79 12.45 16.10 2.84
N VAL A 80 12.29 15.35 1.75
CA VAL A 80 13.42 14.73 1.03
C VAL A 80 14.31 15.77 0.34
N TYR A 81 13.74 16.87 -0.17
CA TYR A 81 14.53 18.02 -0.62
C TYR A 81 15.41 18.58 0.51
N ARG A 82 14.85 18.74 1.71
CA ARG A 82 15.60 19.22 2.88
C ARG A 82 16.69 18.23 3.30
N LEU A 83 16.39 16.93 3.28
CA LEU A 83 17.35 15.86 3.55
C LEU A 83 18.52 15.87 2.57
N GLY A 84 18.25 15.92 1.26
CA GLY A 84 19.32 15.93 0.26
C GLY A 84 20.23 17.16 0.35
N ASN A 85 19.69 18.33 0.70
CA ASN A 85 20.53 19.52 0.95
C ASN A 85 21.38 19.39 2.22
N ALA A 86 20.93 18.62 3.21
CA ALA A 86 21.67 18.41 4.44
C ALA A 86 22.76 17.33 4.25
N LEU A 87 22.50 16.28 3.48
CA LEU A 87 23.43 15.16 3.27
C LEU A 87 24.80 15.57 2.75
N ASP A 88 24.86 16.58 1.88
CA ASP A 88 26.11 17.01 1.30
C ASP A 88 26.06 18.50 0.91
N ARG A 89 26.50 19.35 1.83
CA ARG A 89 26.63 20.80 1.63
C ARG A 89 27.72 21.17 0.62
N SER A 90 28.60 20.23 0.26
CA SER A 90 29.67 20.46 -0.71
C SER A 90 29.21 20.30 -2.16
N VAL A 91 28.06 19.65 -2.38
CA VAL A 91 27.36 19.74 -3.66
C VAL A 91 26.75 21.13 -3.76
N GLU A 92 27.14 21.88 -4.80
CA GLU A 92 26.39 23.07 -5.23
C GLU A 92 24.88 22.81 -5.17
N PRO A 93 24.06 23.83 -4.84
CA PRO A 93 22.65 23.66 -4.49
C PRO A 93 21.88 22.83 -5.53
N GLY A 94 21.74 21.53 -5.26
CA GLY A 94 21.28 20.57 -6.28
C GLY A 94 20.91 19.19 -5.74
N LEU A 95 21.63 18.64 -4.76
CA LEU A 95 21.34 17.28 -4.27
C LEU A 95 19.92 17.14 -3.70
N GLY A 96 19.44 18.12 -2.93
CA GLY A 96 18.05 18.13 -2.46
C GLY A 96 17.04 18.13 -3.61
N LEU A 97 17.27 18.93 -4.65
CA LEU A 97 16.37 18.96 -5.82
C LEU A 97 16.40 17.63 -6.58
N ILE A 98 17.57 17.03 -6.74
CA ILE A 98 17.73 15.72 -7.39
C ILE A 98 17.07 14.62 -6.56
N ALA A 99 17.23 14.62 -5.23
CA ALA A 99 16.58 13.66 -4.33
C ALA A 99 15.06 13.74 -4.39
N ALA A 100 14.52 14.96 -4.31
CA ALA A 100 13.09 15.16 -4.51
C ALA A 100 12.64 14.78 -5.91
N ALA A 101 13.48 14.97 -6.95
CA ALA A 101 13.19 14.50 -8.31
C ALA A 101 13.08 12.97 -8.36
N VAL A 102 14.08 12.27 -7.84
CA VAL A 102 14.11 10.80 -7.82
C VAL A 102 12.88 10.26 -7.10
N LEU A 103 12.53 10.82 -5.93
CA LEU A 103 11.33 10.39 -5.20
C LEU A 103 10.03 10.81 -5.90
N ALA A 104 10.01 11.97 -6.57
CA ALA A 104 8.83 12.45 -7.30
C ALA A 104 8.41 11.48 -8.39
N TRP A 105 9.37 10.84 -9.05
CA TRP A 105 9.20 9.84 -10.11
C TRP A 105 9.22 8.39 -9.63
N PHE A 106 9.36 8.13 -8.33
CA PHE A 106 9.43 6.77 -7.79
C PHE A 106 8.05 6.10 -7.88
N PRO A 107 7.85 5.05 -8.72
CA PRO A 107 6.51 4.56 -9.04
C PRO A 107 5.72 4.06 -7.83
N LEU A 108 6.38 3.36 -6.90
CA LEU A 108 5.74 2.90 -5.66
C LEU A 108 5.24 4.07 -4.80
N HIS A 109 6.05 5.11 -4.65
CA HIS A 109 5.66 6.27 -3.84
C HIS A 109 4.52 7.06 -4.49
N ILE A 110 4.46 7.13 -5.82
CA ILE A 110 3.32 7.72 -6.54
C ILE A 110 2.05 6.91 -6.29
N HIS A 111 2.12 5.57 -6.41
CA HIS A 111 0.98 4.70 -6.15
C HIS A 111 0.43 4.89 -4.73
N LEU A 112 1.31 4.82 -3.72
CA LEU A 112 0.91 4.98 -2.32
C LEU A 112 0.44 6.41 -1.97
N ALA A 113 0.87 7.42 -2.73
CA ALA A 113 0.38 8.80 -2.56
C ALA A 113 -0.98 9.03 -3.24
N ARG A 114 -1.46 8.12 -4.09
CA ARG A 114 -2.75 8.22 -4.78
C ARG A 114 -3.82 7.29 -4.20
N GLU A 115 -3.39 6.26 -3.48
CA GLU A 115 -4.25 5.37 -2.72
C GLU A 115 -4.61 6.03 -1.39
N GLY A 116 -5.90 6.09 -1.06
CA GLY A 116 -6.45 6.68 0.16
C GLY A 116 -6.20 5.84 1.40
N ARG A 117 -4.92 5.56 1.66
CA ARG A 117 -4.44 4.71 2.76
C ARG A 117 -3.30 5.36 3.53
N VAL A 118 -2.98 4.75 4.66
CA VAL A 118 -2.01 5.27 5.64
C VAL A 118 -0.56 5.40 5.15
N TYR A 119 -0.15 4.62 4.14
CA TYR A 119 1.27 4.46 3.81
C TYR A 119 1.98 5.76 3.44
N SER A 120 1.33 6.68 2.73
CA SER A 120 1.98 7.95 2.36
C SER A 120 2.29 8.83 3.59
N LEU A 121 1.40 8.84 4.58
CA LEU A 121 1.61 9.54 5.84
C LEU A 121 2.70 8.84 6.67
N ALA A 122 2.72 7.50 6.67
CA ALA A 122 3.76 6.73 7.35
C ALA A 122 5.15 7.05 6.76
N ILE A 123 5.27 7.10 5.43
CA ILE A 123 6.50 7.51 4.73
C ILE A 123 6.90 8.94 5.10
N LEU A 124 5.95 9.88 5.20
CA LEU A 124 6.21 11.24 5.67
C LEU A 124 6.79 11.25 7.08
N GLY A 125 6.19 10.49 8.01
CA GLY A 125 6.70 10.34 9.38
C GLY A 125 8.14 9.83 9.42
N VAL A 126 8.47 8.82 8.59
CA VAL A 126 9.83 8.31 8.45
C VAL A 126 10.78 9.35 7.86
N ALA A 127 10.37 10.08 6.82
CA ALA A 127 11.19 11.14 6.24
C ALA A 127 11.51 12.24 7.27
N ILE A 128 10.54 12.62 8.11
CA ILE A 128 10.73 13.57 9.21
C ILE A 128 11.70 12.99 10.26
N ALA A 129 11.55 11.71 10.62
CA ALA A 129 12.45 11.04 11.56
C ALA A 129 13.90 11.02 11.03
N ILE A 130 14.11 10.66 9.76
CA ILE A 130 15.44 10.67 9.12
C ILE A 130 16.02 12.10 9.09
N LEU A 131 15.20 13.13 8.85
CA LEU A 131 15.63 14.52 8.92
C LEU A 131 16.08 14.90 10.33
N GLY A 132 15.38 14.43 11.34
CA GLY A 132 15.77 14.55 12.75
C GLY A 132 17.10 13.87 13.05
N ILE A 133 17.27 12.60 12.64
CA ILE A 133 18.53 11.84 12.80
C ILE A 133 19.69 12.61 12.18
N TRP A 134 19.52 13.11 10.96
CA TRP A 134 20.57 13.88 10.29
C TRP A 134 20.85 15.22 10.98
N SER A 135 19.82 15.91 11.45
CA SER A 135 19.98 17.18 12.17
C SER A 135 20.68 17.00 13.52
N ILE A 136 20.43 15.89 14.22
CA ILE A 136 21.15 15.48 15.45
C ILE A 136 22.61 15.19 15.12
N ALA A 137 22.84 14.50 14.01
CA ALA A 137 24.17 14.15 13.56
C ALA A 137 25.02 15.41 13.28
N GLU A 138 24.48 16.41 12.59
CA GLU A 138 25.20 17.64 12.24
C GLU A 138 25.45 18.58 13.43
N ASN A 139 24.53 18.66 14.39
CA ASN A 139 24.60 19.62 15.48
C ASN A 139 25.05 18.94 16.78
N ALA A 140 26.35 19.01 17.07
CA ALA A 140 26.92 18.52 18.33
C ALA A 140 26.48 19.34 19.56
N SER A 141 25.93 20.54 19.38
CA SER A 141 25.41 21.37 20.46
C SER A 141 23.97 20.98 20.84
N ASN A 142 23.71 20.92 22.16
CA ASN A 142 22.45 20.53 22.77
C ASN A 142 21.30 21.49 22.39
N HIS A 143 20.66 21.22 21.26
CA HIS A 143 19.46 21.91 20.82
C HIS A 143 18.28 20.93 20.85
N ALA A 144 17.18 21.33 21.49
CA ALA A 144 15.97 20.51 21.57
C ALA A 144 15.30 20.28 20.20
N ARG A 145 15.55 21.15 19.21
CA ARG A 145 14.84 21.14 17.92
C ARG A 145 15.09 19.86 17.09
N PRO A 146 16.33 19.41 16.82
CA PRO A 146 16.57 18.14 16.13
C PRO A 146 15.89 16.93 16.79
N TRP A 147 15.96 16.87 18.12
CA TRP A 147 15.30 15.81 18.91
C TRP A 147 13.78 15.88 18.81
N LEU A 148 13.19 17.08 18.83
CA LEU A 148 11.75 17.27 18.61
C LEU A 148 11.32 16.83 17.22
N ILE A 149 12.09 17.17 16.18
CA ILE A 149 11.82 16.73 14.80
C ILE A 149 11.86 15.20 14.72
N TYR A 150 12.93 14.59 15.25
CA TYR A 150 13.09 13.14 15.29
C TYR A 150 11.95 12.44 16.05
N GLY A 151 11.68 12.86 17.28
CA GLY A 151 10.63 12.30 18.13
C GLY A 151 9.23 12.44 17.52
N SER A 152 8.95 13.59 16.88
CA SER A 152 7.67 13.81 16.20
C SER A 152 7.49 12.86 15.01
N GLY A 153 8.54 12.64 14.21
CA GLY A 153 8.52 11.68 13.11
C GLY A 153 8.30 10.24 13.58
N LEU A 154 8.94 9.85 14.70
CA LEU A 154 8.74 8.52 15.30
C LEU A 154 7.31 8.30 15.79
N VAL A 155 6.80 9.22 16.61
CA VAL A 155 5.45 9.11 17.18
C VAL A 155 4.41 9.09 16.07
N LEU A 156 4.53 10.01 15.10
CA LEU A 156 3.65 10.05 13.93
C LEU A 156 3.70 8.73 13.17
N GLY A 157 4.91 8.21 12.88
CA GLY A 157 5.08 6.95 12.17
C GLY A 157 4.44 5.75 12.88
N MET A 158 4.71 5.59 14.19
CA MET A 158 4.17 4.45 14.96
C MET A 158 2.65 4.49 15.09
N TRP A 159 2.04 5.67 15.20
CA TRP A 159 0.59 5.83 15.23
C TRP A 159 -0.10 5.62 13.87
N LEU A 160 0.68 5.53 12.80
CA LEU A 160 0.19 5.27 11.44
C LEU A 160 0.45 3.83 11.00
N HIS A 161 1.56 3.22 11.42
CA HIS A 161 1.92 1.87 10.98
C HIS A 161 2.86 1.18 11.98
N TYR A 162 2.45 0.02 12.52
CA TYR A 162 3.23 -0.74 13.52
C TYR A 162 4.64 -1.11 13.06
N GLY A 163 4.80 -1.47 11.78
CA GLY A 163 6.11 -1.73 11.16
C GLY A 163 7.14 -0.60 11.31
N LEU A 164 6.72 0.64 11.62
CA LEU A 164 7.65 1.74 11.90
C LEU A 164 8.32 1.68 13.27
N ALA A 165 7.97 0.72 14.12
CA ALA A 165 8.79 0.34 15.27
C ALA A 165 10.21 -0.07 14.85
N VAL A 166 10.40 -0.66 13.67
CA VAL A 166 11.72 -0.95 13.09
C VAL A 166 12.54 0.33 12.91
N VAL A 167 11.92 1.38 12.38
CA VAL A 167 12.58 2.67 12.17
C VAL A 167 12.92 3.32 13.52
N ALA A 168 12.06 3.16 14.53
CA ALA A 168 12.35 3.62 15.89
C ALA A 168 13.56 2.89 16.50
N LEU A 169 13.67 1.58 16.34
CA LEU A 169 14.80 0.78 16.83
C LEU A 169 16.12 1.17 16.13
N LEU A 170 16.10 1.25 14.80
CA LEU A 170 17.28 1.67 14.03
C LEU A 170 17.67 3.12 14.33
N GLY A 171 16.69 4.01 14.43
CA GLY A 171 16.88 5.41 14.80
C GLY A 171 17.47 5.56 16.20
N ALA A 172 17.03 4.75 17.17
CA ALA A 172 17.55 4.75 18.53
C ALA A 172 19.03 4.38 18.55
N GLY A 173 19.40 3.30 17.85
CA GLY A 173 20.80 2.88 17.72
C GLY A 173 21.64 3.95 17.01
N LEU A 174 21.18 4.47 15.87
CA LEU A 174 21.88 5.51 15.12
C LEU A 174 22.09 6.76 15.96
N THR A 175 21.02 7.32 16.55
CA THR A 175 21.12 8.56 17.35
C THR A 175 21.94 8.38 18.62
N PHE A 176 21.97 7.17 19.20
CA PHE A 176 22.86 6.86 20.32
C PHE A 176 24.33 7.01 19.93
N PHE A 177 24.75 6.44 18.79
CA PHE A 177 26.14 6.54 18.33
C PHE A 177 26.50 7.88 17.68
N LEU A 178 25.52 8.61 17.15
CA LEU A 178 25.75 9.86 16.41
C LEU A 178 25.74 11.13 17.28
N SER A 179 25.25 11.05 18.52
CA SER A 179 25.15 12.18 19.44
C SER A 179 25.86 11.87 20.75
N ASP A 180 26.32 12.90 21.46
CA ASP A 180 26.80 12.80 22.84
C ASP A 180 25.72 13.20 23.87
N ASP A 181 24.58 13.74 23.41
CA ASP A 181 23.49 14.21 24.27
C ASP A 181 22.59 13.06 24.74
N ARG A 182 23.11 12.28 25.70
CA ARG A 182 22.42 11.12 26.29
C ARG A 182 21.10 11.49 26.96
N LYS A 183 20.99 12.71 27.51
CA LYS A 183 19.78 13.18 28.18
C LYS A 183 18.65 13.37 27.17
N SER A 184 18.90 14.09 26.07
CA SER A 184 17.89 14.29 25.03
C SER A 184 17.56 12.99 24.31
N TRP A 185 18.56 12.11 24.10
CA TRP A 185 18.32 10.75 23.59
C TRP A 185 17.34 9.99 24.48
N LEU A 186 17.62 9.88 25.78
CA LEU A 186 16.77 9.14 26.71
C LEU A 186 15.38 9.77 26.80
N THR A 187 15.31 11.10 26.91
CA THR A 187 14.05 11.84 27.02
C THR A 187 13.18 11.62 25.78
N THR A 188 13.75 11.72 24.58
CA THR A 188 12.99 11.57 23.33
C THR A 188 12.41 10.17 23.19
N HIS A 189 13.20 9.13 23.46
CA HIS A 189 12.73 7.75 23.36
C HIS A 189 11.76 7.38 24.48
N ALA A 190 11.97 7.88 25.70
CA ALA A 190 11.03 7.67 26.80
C ALA A 190 9.67 8.33 26.51
N VAL A 191 9.67 9.57 26.00
CA VAL A 191 8.44 10.27 25.59
C VAL A 191 7.78 9.58 24.40
N ALA A 192 8.52 9.22 23.36
CA ALA A 192 7.97 8.52 22.21
C ALA A 192 7.39 7.15 22.60
N GLY A 193 8.08 6.40 23.46
CA GLY A 193 7.59 5.14 24.01
C GLY A 193 6.32 5.34 24.83
N ALA A 194 6.29 6.31 25.74
CA ALA A 194 5.10 6.63 26.53
C ALA A 194 3.89 7.01 25.66
N LEU A 195 4.12 7.79 24.60
CA LEU A 195 3.07 8.16 23.64
C LEU A 195 2.64 7.00 22.73
N ALA A 196 3.47 5.96 22.58
CA ALA A 196 3.13 4.75 21.82
C ALA A 196 2.48 3.66 22.69
N LEU A 197 2.55 3.75 24.02
CA LEU A 197 1.92 2.77 24.92
C LEU A 197 0.43 2.51 24.63
N PRO A 198 -0.41 3.52 24.31
CA PRO A 198 -1.81 3.27 23.98
C PRO A 198 -2.01 2.35 22.77
N LEU A 199 -1.04 2.26 21.85
CA LEU A 199 -1.11 1.39 20.68
C LEU A 199 -1.03 -0.09 21.04
N LEU A 200 -0.60 -0.45 22.26
CA LEU A 200 -0.63 -1.83 22.74
C LEU A 200 -2.05 -2.35 22.98
N ILE A 201 -3.04 -1.46 23.08
CA ILE A 201 -4.45 -1.82 23.29
C ILE A 201 -5.01 -2.54 22.05
N PRO A 202 -5.01 -1.94 20.83
CA PRO A 202 -5.49 -2.61 19.62
C PRO A 202 -4.52 -3.63 19.03
N LEU A 203 -3.22 -3.57 19.38
CA LEU A 203 -2.18 -4.39 18.75
C LEU A 203 -2.51 -5.88 18.68
N GLY A 204 -3.11 -6.45 19.73
CA GLY A 204 -3.45 -7.87 19.75
C GLY A 204 -4.43 -8.26 18.64
N GLY A 205 -5.49 -7.47 18.48
CA GLY A 205 -6.50 -7.68 17.44
C GLY A 205 -5.98 -7.34 16.05
N ASP A 206 -5.22 -6.25 15.91
CA ASP A 206 -4.60 -5.86 14.64
C ASP A 206 -3.59 -6.89 14.09
N LEU A 207 -2.97 -7.69 14.95
CA LEU A 207 -2.07 -8.76 14.52
C LEU A 207 -2.81 -10.02 14.03
N VAL A 208 -4.08 -10.22 14.41
CA VAL A 208 -4.86 -11.40 14.02
C VAL A 208 -5.01 -11.47 12.50
N PRO A 209 -5.54 -10.44 11.78
CA PRO A 209 -5.65 -10.50 10.31
C PRO A 209 -4.32 -10.83 9.63
N HIS A 210 -3.21 -10.33 10.17
CA HIS A 210 -1.88 -10.55 9.60
C HIS A 210 -1.31 -11.95 9.82
N THR A 211 -1.85 -12.70 10.77
CA THR A 211 -1.42 -14.07 11.11
C THR A 211 -2.39 -15.14 10.62
N THR A 212 -3.67 -14.79 10.43
CA THR A 212 -4.73 -15.74 10.02
C THR A 212 -5.00 -15.75 8.53
N ILE A 213 -4.62 -14.71 7.78
CA ILE A 213 -4.76 -14.73 6.32
C ILE A 213 -3.95 -15.92 5.79
N VAL A 214 -4.67 -16.86 5.16
CA VAL A 214 -4.24 -18.16 4.61
C VAL A 214 -3.00 -18.07 3.70
N THR A 215 -2.65 -16.86 3.25
CA THR A 215 -1.48 -16.57 2.43
C THR A 215 -0.33 -15.93 3.22
N ALA A 216 -0.16 -16.21 4.52
CA ALA A 216 1.03 -15.80 5.25
C ALA A 216 2.27 -16.45 4.61
N ARG A 217 2.85 -15.76 3.63
CA ARG A 217 4.06 -16.20 2.95
C ARG A 217 5.24 -15.87 3.84
N ASP A 218 6.08 -16.88 4.06
CA ASP A 218 7.40 -16.68 4.65
C ASP A 218 8.20 -15.68 3.81
N ALA A 219 9.13 -14.99 4.45
CA ALA A 219 10.03 -14.06 3.78
C ALA A 219 11.11 -14.80 2.95
N GLY A 220 10.68 -15.50 1.90
CA GLY A 220 11.52 -16.25 0.99
C GLY A 220 12.18 -15.38 -0.09
N LEU A 221 12.95 -16.04 -0.97
CA LEU A 221 13.61 -15.38 -2.10
C LEU A 221 12.59 -14.80 -3.10
N ALA A 222 11.43 -15.44 -3.27
CA ALA A 222 10.37 -14.95 -4.14
C ALA A 222 9.78 -13.64 -3.60
N GLU A 223 9.54 -13.55 -2.30
CA GLU A 223 9.02 -12.38 -1.60
C GLU A 223 10.02 -11.22 -1.63
N ILE A 224 11.31 -11.51 -1.41
CA ILE A 224 12.39 -10.53 -1.56
C ILE A 224 12.50 -10.05 -3.01
N GLY A 225 12.37 -10.96 -3.98
CA GLY A 225 12.31 -10.61 -5.41
C GLY A 225 11.13 -9.72 -5.73
N PHE A 226 9.95 -10.02 -5.19
CA PHE A 226 8.74 -9.23 -5.34
C PHE A 226 8.84 -7.86 -4.67
N LEU A 227 9.50 -7.77 -3.51
CA LEU A 227 9.84 -6.51 -2.86
C LEU A 227 10.77 -5.67 -3.74
N GLY A 228 11.87 -6.24 -4.22
CA GLY A 228 12.80 -5.57 -5.13
C GLY A 228 12.09 -5.07 -6.39
N LYS A 229 11.21 -5.91 -6.97
CA LYS A 229 10.36 -5.57 -8.11
C LYS A 229 9.49 -4.37 -7.78
N THR A 230 8.76 -4.42 -6.67
CA THR A 230 7.77 -3.37 -6.35
C THR A 230 8.43 -2.06 -5.92
N LEU A 231 9.56 -2.11 -5.21
CA LEU A 231 10.35 -0.91 -4.90
C LEU A 231 10.82 -0.23 -6.19
N VAL A 232 11.44 -0.97 -7.11
CA VAL A 232 12.03 -0.36 -8.30
C VAL A 232 10.98 0.00 -9.35
N PHE A 233 10.10 -0.93 -9.65
CA PHE A 233 9.20 -0.85 -10.79
C PHE A 233 7.77 -0.43 -10.41
N GLY A 234 7.43 -0.36 -9.12
CA GLY A 234 6.05 -0.18 -8.67
C GLY A 234 5.15 -1.35 -9.09
N PHE A 235 3.87 -1.03 -9.25
CA PHE A 235 2.85 -2.01 -9.65
C PHE A 235 2.56 -2.04 -11.15
N GLY A 236 3.21 -1.19 -11.97
CA GLY A 236 2.87 -1.03 -13.39
C GLY A 236 3.80 -1.73 -14.40
N LEU A 237 5.00 -2.19 -14.03
CA LEU A 237 5.87 -2.95 -14.96
C LEU A 237 5.89 -4.43 -14.64
N GLY A 238 5.97 -5.22 -15.71
CA GLY A 238 5.93 -6.68 -15.64
C GLY A 238 4.53 -7.19 -15.28
N PRO A 239 4.45 -8.41 -14.74
CA PRO A 239 3.17 -8.99 -14.37
C PRO A 239 2.46 -8.13 -13.32
N SER A 240 1.15 -7.95 -13.51
CA SER A 240 0.25 -7.34 -12.54
C SER A 240 0.17 -8.17 -11.27
N ALA A 241 -0.32 -7.58 -10.16
CA ALA A 241 -0.54 -8.33 -8.93
C ALA A 241 -1.47 -9.54 -9.15
N ARG A 242 -2.46 -9.41 -10.04
CA ARG A 242 -3.38 -10.48 -10.44
C ARG A 242 -2.68 -11.64 -11.14
N GLN A 243 -1.77 -11.32 -12.06
CA GLN A 243 -1.01 -12.33 -12.79
C GLN A 243 -0.02 -13.04 -11.84
N LEU A 244 0.69 -12.30 -10.98
CA LEU A 244 1.66 -12.87 -10.03
C LEU A 244 1.07 -13.89 -9.05
N HIS A 245 -0.24 -13.82 -8.85
CA HIS A 245 -0.96 -14.73 -7.98
C HIS A 245 -1.16 -16.13 -8.57
N VAL A 246 -1.34 -16.23 -9.89
CA VAL A 246 -1.57 -17.49 -10.60
C VAL A 246 -0.35 -17.96 -11.41
N MET A 247 0.61 -17.06 -11.63
CA MET A 247 1.81 -17.37 -12.40
C MET A 247 2.86 -18.11 -11.57
N SER A 248 3.59 -19.00 -12.25
CA SER A 248 4.81 -19.57 -11.69
C SER A 248 5.89 -18.48 -11.50
N ALA A 249 6.78 -18.69 -10.53
CA ALA A 249 7.91 -17.78 -10.32
C ALA A 249 8.82 -17.67 -11.56
N GLY A 250 8.97 -18.75 -12.33
CA GLY A 250 9.75 -18.76 -13.57
C GLY A 250 9.16 -17.85 -14.64
N ASP A 251 7.84 -17.93 -14.85
CA ASP A 251 7.14 -17.09 -15.82
C ASP A 251 7.16 -15.62 -15.38
N ALA A 252 7.01 -15.36 -14.08
CA ALA A 252 7.10 -14.01 -13.54
C ALA A 252 8.49 -13.40 -13.78
N ILE A 253 9.56 -14.17 -13.55
CA ILE A 253 10.93 -13.76 -13.85
C ILE A 253 11.13 -13.54 -15.35
N ALA A 254 10.61 -14.42 -16.20
CA ALA A 254 10.73 -14.28 -17.65
C ALA A 254 10.07 -12.99 -18.16
N GLN A 255 8.89 -12.63 -17.65
CA GLN A 255 8.24 -11.37 -18.00
C GLN A 255 8.94 -10.14 -17.43
N LEU A 256 9.62 -10.26 -16.29
CA LEU A 256 10.42 -9.18 -15.69
C LEU A 256 11.82 -9.05 -16.32
N ALA A 257 12.34 -10.08 -16.98
CA ALA A 257 13.72 -10.13 -17.46
C ALA A 257 14.13 -8.93 -18.32
N PRO A 258 13.31 -8.44 -19.29
CA PRO A 258 13.67 -7.25 -20.07
C PRO A 258 13.90 -6.01 -19.21
N TRP A 259 13.06 -5.83 -18.18
CA TRP A 259 13.17 -4.71 -17.24
C TRP A 259 14.36 -4.87 -16.30
N ILE A 260 14.64 -6.08 -15.83
CA ILE A 260 15.79 -6.40 -14.98
C ILE A 260 17.10 -6.09 -15.73
N ILE A 261 17.21 -6.55 -16.99
CA ILE A 261 18.41 -6.36 -17.83
C ILE A 261 18.72 -4.87 -18.04
N VAL A 262 17.70 -4.02 -18.16
CA VAL A 262 17.87 -2.59 -18.39
C VAL A 262 18.06 -1.81 -17.09
N LEU A 263 17.23 -2.06 -16.07
CA LEU A 263 17.19 -1.23 -14.87
C LEU A 263 18.18 -1.64 -13.80
N VAL A 264 18.50 -2.93 -13.63
CA VAL A 264 19.48 -3.32 -12.61
C VAL A 264 20.86 -2.71 -12.88
N PRO A 265 21.41 -2.69 -14.11
CA PRO A 265 22.66 -2.00 -14.38
C PRO A 265 22.57 -0.48 -14.19
N ALA A 266 21.47 0.16 -14.58
CA ALA A 266 21.28 1.60 -14.41
C ALA A 266 21.23 1.99 -12.93
N ILE A 267 20.44 1.28 -12.13
CA ILE A 267 20.32 1.49 -10.68
C ILE A 267 21.62 1.13 -9.97
N GLY A 268 22.25 0.01 -10.35
CA GLY A 268 23.55 -0.40 -9.81
C GLY A 268 24.63 0.64 -10.07
N TYR A 269 24.66 1.22 -11.28
CA TYR A 269 25.58 2.29 -11.63
C TYR A 269 25.32 3.57 -10.80
N LEU A 270 24.05 3.97 -10.63
CA LEU A 270 23.70 5.12 -9.78
C LEU A 270 24.04 4.86 -8.30
N ALA A 271 23.76 3.66 -7.79
CA ALA A 271 24.12 3.28 -6.43
C ALA A 271 25.64 3.30 -6.21
N TRP A 272 26.42 2.76 -7.14
CA TRP A 272 27.89 2.82 -7.10
C TRP A 272 28.40 4.28 -7.19
N ALA A 273 27.89 5.07 -8.14
CA ALA A 273 28.27 6.46 -8.28
C ALA A 273 27.91 7.29 -7.03
N GLY A 274 26.78 6.98 -6.40
CA GLY A 274 26.33 7.62 -5.17
C GLY A 274 27.16 7.19 -3.97
N TRP A 275 27.57 5.91 -3.93
CA TRP A 275 28.51 5.42 -2.94
C TRP A 275 29.80 6.23 -2.98
N ASP A 276 30.44 6.36 -4.14
CA ASP A 276 31.68 7.12 -4.28
C ASP A 276 31.54 8.59 -3.84
N ARG A 277 30.37 9.18 -4.10
CA ARG A 277 30.11 10.61 -3.85
C ARG A 277 29.79 10.91 -2.39
N LEU A 278 28.97 10.10 -1.73
CA LEU A 278 28.46 10.40 -0.40
C LEU A 278 29.62 10.47 0.61
N GLN A 279 29.48 11.31 1.64
CA GLN A 279 30.42 11.28 2.77
C GLN A 279 30.29 9.96 3.53
N GLU A 280 31.37 9.49 4.15
CA GLU A 280 31.39 8.20 4.86
C GLU A 280 30.26 8.09 5.90
N ARG A 281 30.00 9.16 6.65
CA ARG A 281 28.91 9.22 7.61
C ARG A 281 27.54 9.01 6.95
N ALA A 282 27.27 9.70 5.84
CA ALA A 282 26.04 9.53 5.08
C ALA A 282 25.87 8.10 4.57
N ARG A 283 26.95 7.50 4.03
CA ARG A 283 26.96 6.10 3.59
C ARG A 283 26.55 5.16 4.72
N ARG A 284 27.18 5.28 5.90
CA ARG A 284 26.87 4.42 7.05
C ARG A 284 25.42 4.55 7.49
N VAL A 285 24.90 5.78 7.61
CA VAL A 285 23.50 6.02 8.00
C VAL A 285 22.55 5.39 6.98
N LEU A 286 22.75 5.64 5.68
CA LEU A 286 21.88 5.09 4.64
C LEU A 286 21.97 3.56 4.55
N LEU A 287 23.16 2.97 4.73
CA LEU A 287 23.32 1.51 4.79
C LEU A 287 22.53 0.89 5.96
N VAL A 288 22.64 1.47 7.16
CA VAL A 288 21.92 0.97 8.34
C VAL A 288 20.41 1.10 8.13
N LEU A 289 19.93 2.22 7.58
CA LEU A 289 18.50 2.39 7.30
C LEU A 289 18.01 1.40 6.25
N ILE A 290 18.75 1.20 5.15
CA ILE A 290 18.30 0.35 4.05
C ILE A 290 18.45 -1.14 4.39
N PHE A 291 19.68 -1.58 4.69
CA PHE A 291 19.95 -3.00 4.91
C PHE A 291 19.55 -3.42 6.32
N GLY A 292 19.76 -2.59 7.33
CA GLY A 292 19.26 -2.85 8.68
C GLY A 292 17.73 -2.86 8.71
N GLY A 293 17.08 -1.95 7.98
CA GLY A 293 15.62 -1.94 7.79
C GLY A 293 15.11 -3.22 7.14
N LEU A 294 15.74 -3.63 6.04
CA LEU A 294 15.39 -4.87 5.34
C LEU A 294 15.54 -6.09 6.26
N VAL A 295 16.72 -6.27 6.87
CA VAL A 295 17.02 -7.43 7.73
C VAL A 295 16.11 -7.47 8.95
N LEU A 296 15.95 -6.34 9.66
CA LEU A 296 15.17 -6.30 10.89
C LEU A 296 13.67 -6.51 10.62
N THR A 297 13.13 -5.89 9.56
CA THR A 297 11.71 -6.09 9.19
C THR A 297 11.46 -7.54 8.79
N THR A 298 12.31 -8.12 7.93
CA THR A 298 12.21 -9.52 7.53
C THR A 298 12.30 -10.47 8.73
N ALA A 299 13.25 -10.24 9.65
CA ALA A 299 13.38 -11.05 10.86
C ALA A 299 12.13 -10.95 11.74
N LEU A 300 11.55 -9.76 11.91
CA LEU A 300 10.33 -9.59 12.69
C LEU A 300 9.12 -10.28 12.06
N ILE A 301 8.96 -10.20 10.73
CA ILE A 301 7.93 -10.94 9.99
C ILE A 301 8.07 -12.44 10.27
N SER A 302 9.27 -13.01 10.07
CA SER A 302 9.52 -14.43 10.32
C SER A 302 9.33 -14.85 11.78
N LEU A 303 9.69 -13.99 12.74
CA LEU A 303 9.56 -14.30 14.18
C LEU A 303 8.13 -14.15 14.72
N SER A 304 7.34 -13.27 14.11
CA SER A 304 5.96 -12.99 14.54
C SER A 304 4.92 -13.88 13.87
N GLY A 305 5.27 -14.56 12.78
CA GLY A 305 4.33 -15.30 11.95
C GLY A 305 3.41 -14.39 11.13
N ILE A 306 3.69 -13.09 11.08
CA ILE A 306 2.99 -12.13 10.22
C ILE A 306 3.34 -12.45 8.76
N GLY A 307 2.35 -12.46 7.88
CA GLY A 307 2.59 -12.64 6.45
C GLY A 307 3.45 -11.53 5.84
N PHE A 308 4.37 -11.88 4.93
CA PHE A 308 5.20 -10.89 4.24
C PHE A 308 4.37 -9.94 3.38
N GLN A 309 4.44 -8.63 3.67
CA GLN A 309 3.85 -7.59 2.82
C GLN A 309 4.89 -6.58 2.38
N VAL A 310 4.91 -6.29 1.07
CA VAL A 310 5.80 -5.27 0.49
C VAL A 310 5.59 -3.89 1.11
N ARG A 311 4.35 -3.59 1.51
CA ARG A 311 3.98 -2.29 2.07
C ARG A 311 4.72 -1.99 3.40
N TYR A 312 5.18 -3.01 4.12
CA TYR A 312 6.01 -2.85 5.33
C TYR A 312 7.39 -2.24 5.06
N PHE A 313 7.85 -2.33 3.81
CA PHE A 313 9.14 -1.80 3.36
C PHE A 313 9.00 -0.51 2.54
N ALA A 314 7.78 0.01 2.38
CA ALA A 314 7.51 1.18 1.54
C ALA A 314 8.30 2.42 1.98
N TRP A 315 8.65 2.54 3.26
CA TRP A 315 9.48 3.63 3.77
C TRP A 315 10.92 3.64 3.26
N LEU A 316 11.42 2.50 2.74
CA LEU A 316 12.77 2.40 2.15
C LEU A 316 12.95 3.30 0.92
N VAL A 317 11.87 3.72 0.27
CA VAL A 317 11.94 4.65 -0.87
C VAL A 317 12.63 5.97 -0.50
N VAL A 318 12.56 6.40 0.76
CA VAL A 318 13.20 7.63 1.23
C VAL A 318 14.74 7.50 1.21
N PRO A 319 15.38 6.62 1.99
CA PRO A 319 16.84 6.49 1.96
C PRO A 319 17.37 5.99 0.61
N ILE A 320 16.62 5.15 -0.13
CA ILE A 320 17.02 4.73 -1.49
C ILE A 320 17.04 5.93 -2.44
N SER A 321 16.03 6.80 -2.41
CA SER A 321 15.99 7.98 -3.29
C SER A 321 17.16 8.94 -3.04
N LEU A 322 17.57 9.12 -1.77
CA LEU A 322 18.72 9.94 -1.39
C LEU A 322 20.04 9.36 -1.92
N TRP A 323 20.22 8.04 -1.82
CA TRP A 323 21.41 7.36 -2.35
C TRP A 323 21.47 7.48 -3.88
N LEU A 324 20.39 7.13 -4.59
CA LEU A 324 20.35 7.21 -6.05
C LEU A 324 20.54 8.65 -6.55
N ALA A 325 20.01 9.64 -5.83
CA ALA A 325 20.21 11.04 -6.14
C ALA A 325 21.66 11.49 -6.01
N ALA A 326 22.41 10.99 -5.02
CA ALA A 326 23.83 11.26 -4.94
C ALA A 326 24.59 10.68 -6.15
N GLY A 327 24.18 9.51 -6.64
CA GLY A 327 24.71 8.95 -7.88
C GLY A 327 24.43 9.81 -9.10
N LEU A 328 23.17 10.23 -9.24
CA LEU A 328 22.71 11.08 -10.33
C LEU A 328 23.37 12.48 -10.31
N ALA A 329 23.75 12.97 -9.14
CA ALA A 329 24.48 14.23 -8.97
C ALA A 329 25.96 14.16 -9.36
N ARG A 330 26.51 12.97 -9.65
CA ARG A 330 27.90 12.83 -10.11
C ARG A 330 28.06 13.46 -11.51
N PRO A 331 29.12 14.26 -11.76
CA PRO A 331 29.38 14.80 -13.07
C PRO A 331 29.67 13.67 -14.08
N GLY A 332 29.19 13.83 -15.31
CA GLY A 332 29.40 12.88 -16.39
C GLY A 332 28.12 12.57 -17.18
N THR A 333 28.27 11.88 -18.30
CA THR A 333 27.16 11.40 -19.12
C THR A 333 26.54 10.12 -18.56
N GLY A 334 27.34 9.24 -17.97
CA GLY A 334 26.89 7.96 -17.38
C GLY A 334 25.71 8.11 -16.41
N PRO A 335 25.81 8.95 -15.36
CA PRO A 335 24.72 9.13 -14.40
C PRO A 335 23.45 9.69 -15.04
N LYS A 336 23.59 10.59 -16.02
CA LYS A 336 22.46 11.15 -16.76
C LYS A 336 21.74 10.12 -17.61
N VAL A 337 22.49 9.25 -18.30
CA VAL A 337 21.93 8.14 -19.08
C VAL A 337 21.21 7.16 -18.16
N ALA A 338 21.84 6.73 -17.05
CA ALA A 338 21.22 5.84 -16.09
C ALA A 338 19.96 6.46 -15.46
N GLY A 339 20.00 7.75 -15.10
CA GLY A 339 18.85 8.50 -14.61
C GLY A 339 17.72 8.59 -15.63
N LEU A 340 18.04 8.83 -16.91
CA LEU A 340 17.06 8.85 -17.99
C LEU A 340 16.39 7.48 -18.17
N VAL A 341 17.17 6.39 -18.15
CA VAL A 341 16.65 5.02 -18.22
C VAL A 341 15.66 4.75 -17.08
N CYS A 342 16.02 5.09 -15.84
CA CYS A 342 15.13 4.97 -14.69
C CYS A 342 13.87 5.83 -14.82
N ALA A 343 14.01 7.07 -15.31
CA ALA A 343 12.87 7.99 -15.50
C ALA A 343 11.90 7.48 -16.57
N VAL A 344 12.40 6.96 -17.70
CA VAL A 344 11.58 6.35 -18.75
C VAL A 344 10.82 5.14 -18.20
N ALA A 345 11.50 4.24 -17.50
CA ALA A 345 10.83 3.08 -16.92
C ALA A 345 9.77 3.49 -15.87
N ALA A 346 10.05 4.50 -15.05
CA ALA A 346 9.06 5.05 -14.13
C ALA A 346 7.83 5.60 -14.87
N LEU A 347 8.01 6.35 -15.96
CA LEU A 347 6.92 6.85 -16.80
C LEU A 347 6.10 5.71 -17.42
N VAL A 348 6.75 4.65 -17.91
CA VAL A 348 6.06 3.47 -18.42
C VAL A 348 5.26 2.79 -17.31
N SER A 349 5.82 2.65 -16.10
CA SER A 349 5.11 2.08 -14.95
C SER A 349 3.86 2.88 -14.59
N ILE A 350 3.99 4.20 -14.51
CA ILE A 350 2.87 5.11 -14.21
C ILE A 350 1.82 5.03 -15.33
N GLY A 351 2.25 5.05 -16.60
CA GLY A 351 1.35 4.94 -17.75
C GLY A 351 0.61 3.60 -17.79
N ALA A 352 1.30 2.49 -17.57
CA ALA A 352 0.68 1.17 -17.48
C ALA A 352 -0.37 1.12 -16.37
N ARG A 353 -0.07 1.66 -15.18
CA ARG A 353 -1.03 1.72 -14.08
C ARG A 353 -2.26 2.58 -14.38
N GLU A 354 -2.13 3.63 -15.20
CA GLU A 354 -3.25 4.50 -15.58
C GLU A 354 -4.08 3.96 -16.74
N PHE A 355 -3.44 3.32 -17.73
CA PHE A 355 -4.08 3.04 -19.03
C PHE A 355 -4.20 1.55 -19.35
N SER A 356 -3.51 0.66 -18.64
CA SER A 356 -3.62 -0.79 -18.86
C SER A 356 -4.69 -1.38 -17.94
N PRO A 357 -5.77 -1.99 -18.48
CA PRO A 357 -6.78 -2.67 -17.68
C PRO A 357 -6.20 -3.75 -16.77
N GLU A 358 -5.07 -4.37 -17.15
CA GLU A 358 -4.37 -5.39 -16.35
C GLU A 358 -3.80 -4.82 -15.03
N HIS A 359 -3.34 -3.58 -15.06
CA HIS A 359 -2.66 -2.94 -13.93
C HIS A 359 -3.55 -1.98 -13.16
N GLN A 360 -4.77 -1.66 -13.61
CA GLN A 360 -5.73 -0.83 -12.91
C GLN A 360 -6.34 -1.53 -11.68
N THR A 361 -6.87 -0.74 -10.73
CA THR A 361 -7.75 -1.25 -9.67
C THR A 361 -9.02 -1.75 -10.30
N GLU A 362 -9.62 -2.76 -9.69
CA GLU A 362 -10.91 -3.30 -10.10
C GLU A 362 -11.98 -2.21 -10.14
N ASP A 363 -12.69 -2.12 -11.27
CA ASP A 363 -13.64 -1.04 -11.52
C ASP A 363 -15.03 -1.35 -10.97
N ALA A 364 -15.13 -1.40 -9.64
CA ALA A 364 -16.37 -1.68 -8.93
C ALA A 364 -17.46 -0.63 -9.23
N ARG A 365 -17.08 0.61 -9.57
CA ARG A 365 -18.00 1.67 -10.00
C ARG A 365 -18.68 1.31 -11.31
N ALA A 366 -17.94 0.82 -12.30
CA ALA A 366 -18.51 0.41 -13.58
C ALA A 366 -19.45 -0.80 -13.42
N VAL A 367 -19.10 -1.76 -12.57
CA VAL A 367 -19.98 -2.90 -12.23
C VAL A 367 -21.26 -2.43 -11.55
N ALA A 368 -21.17 -1.52 -10.58
CA ALA A 368 -22.36 -0.96 -9.92
C ALA A 368 -23.27 -0.19 -10.89
N ALA A 369 -22.70 0.57 -11.83
CA ALA A 369 -23.45 1.24 -12.87
C ALA A 369 -24.19 0.24 -13.79
N PHE A 370 -23.51 -0.83 -14.22
CA PHE A 370 -24.13 -1.92 -14.98
C PHE A 370 -25.33 -2.52 -14.24
N VAL A 371 -25.15 -2.91 -12.97
CA VAL A 371 -26.23 -3.52 -12.16
C VAL A 371 -27.41 -2.56 -11.96
N THR A 372 -27.16 -1.25 -11.89
CA THR A 372 -28.23 -0.23 -11.74
C THR A 372 -29.06 -0.07 -13.02
N GLU A 373 -28.45 -0.27 -14.19
CA GLU A 373 -29.11 -0.16 -15.49
C GLU A 373 -29.74 -1.48 -15.95
N ALA A 374 -29.24 -2.61 -15.43
CA ALA A 374 -29.68 -3.95 -15.77
C ALA A 374 -30.97 -4.37 -15.03
N GLU A 375 -31.46 -5.56 -15.35
CA GLU A 375 -32.61 -6.15 -14.65
C GLU A 375 -32.23 -6.46 -13.19
N PRO A 376 -33.12 -6.21 -12.21
CA PRO A 376 -32.81 -6.45 -10.81
C PRO A 376 -32.81 -7.95 -10.49
N LEU A 377 -31.69 -8.61 -10.77
CA LEU A 377 -31.44 -10.02 -10.46
C LEU A 377 -30.62 -10.17 -9.17
N PRO A 378 -30.74 -11.31 -8.45
CA PRO A 378 -29.78 -11.68 -7.41
C PRO A 378 -28.36 -11.66 -7.97
N GLY A 379 -27.42 -11.07 -7.26
CA GLY A 379 -26.02 -11.00 -7.68
C GLY A 379 -25.12 -11.70 -6.68
N PHE A 380 -24.09 -12.42 -7.14
CA PHE A 380 -23.15 -13.19 -6.32
C PHE A 380 -21.72 -12.79 -6.67
N ALA A 381 -20.89 -12.44 -5.69
CA ALA A 381 -19.48 -12.09 -5.93
C ALA A 381 -18.60 -13.30 -5.58
N LEU A 382 -17.74 -13.71 -6.51
CA LEU A 382 -16.84 -14.85 -6.30
C LEU A 382 -15.89 -14.59 -5.13
N SER A 383 -15.25 -13.42 -5.11
CA SER A 383 -14.37 -13.03 -4.01
C SER A 383 -15.15 -12.19 -3.02
N TRP A 384 -15.34 -12.70 -1.81
CA TRP A 384 -16.17 -12.04 -0.79
C TRP A 384 -15.78 -10.58 -0.53
N TYR A 385 -14.48 -10.31 -0.43
CA TYR A 385 -13.98 -8.97 -0.14
C TYR A 385 -14.25 -7.97 -1.28
N MET A 386 -14.51 -8.45 -2.51
CA MET A 386 -14.85 -7.59 -3.66
C MET A 386 -16.33 -7.21 -3.70
N ALA A 387 -17.19 -7.81 -2.88
CA ALA A 387 -18.59 -7.37 -2.75
C ALA A 387 -18.68 -5.99 -2.10
N ASN A 388 -17.80 -5.68 -1.14
CA ASN A 388 -17.82 -4.41 -0.41
C ASN A 388 -17.61 -3.20 -1.33
N PRO A 389 -16.60 -3.18 -2.23
CA PRO A 389 -16.49 -2.11 -3.24
C PRO A 389 -17.70 -1.97 -4.16
N ILE A 390 -18.32 -3.06 -4.60
CA ILE A 390 -19.52 -3.00 -5.45
C ILE A 390 -20.68 -2.37 -4.66
N ASN A 391 -20.93 -2.86 -3.45
CA ASN A 391 -21.99 -2.37 -2.57
C ASN A 391 -21.81 -0.90 -2.19
N TYR A 392 -20.56 -0.46 -2.01
CA TYR A 392 -20.23 0.94 -1.78
C TYR A 392 -20.75 1.85 -2.91
N TYR A 393 -20.57 1.44 -4.17
CA TYR A 393 -21.05 2.22 -5.31
C TYR A 393 -22.54 2.05 -5.62
N LEU A 394 -23.15 0.90 -5.30
CA LEU A 394 -24.58 0.65 -5.48
C LEU A 394 -25.45 1.42 -4.49
N THR A 395 -25.03 1.41 -3.22
CA THR A 395 -25.81 1.99 -2.13
C THR A 395 -24.91 2.74 -1.16
N PRO A 396 -24.39 3.93 -1.54
CA PRO A 396 -23.52 4.72 -0.65
C PRO A 396 -24.18 5.01 0.71
N GLU A 397 -25.51 5.14 0.73
CA GLU A 397 -26.31 5.40 1.94
C GLU A 397 -26.52 4.15 2.81
N ALA A 398 -26.29 2.95 2.29
CA ALA A 398 -26.41 1.69 3.03
C ALA A 398 -25.11 1.26 3.73
N PHE A 399 -24.06 2.08 3.65
CA PHE A 399 -22.88 1.99 4.52
C PHE A 399 -23.29 2.35 5.96
N LEU A 400 -24.02 1.42 6.58
CA LEU A 400 -24.42 1.48 7.96
C LEU A 400 -23.17 1.29 8.86
N PRO A 401 -23.14 1.93 10.04
CA PRO A 401 -22.05 1.74 10.99
C PRO A 401 -21.91 0.26 11.36
N ILE A 402 -20.67 -0.20 11.49
CA ILE A 402 -20.32 -1.53 12.02
C ILE A 402 -21.06 -1.68 13.36
N GLU A 403 -22.08 -2.55 13.40
CA GLU A 403 -22.98 -2.66 14.56
C GLU A 403 -22.32 -3.31 15.77
N ASP A 404 -21.29 -4.14 15.53
CA ASP A 404 -20.37 -4.63 16.55
C ASP A 404 -18.92 -4.57 16.02
N PRO A 405 -18.09 -3.62 16.50
CA PRO A 405 -16.69 -3.48 16.12
C PRO A 405 -15.87 -4.76 16.28
N ARG A 406 -16.22 -5.59 17.28
CA ARG A 406 -15.51 -6.84 17.61
C ARG A 406 -15.89 -8.01 16.71
N LEU A 407 -16.97 -7.86 15.95
CA LEU A 407 -17.39 -8.84 14.97
C LEU A 407 -17.06 -8.36 13.55
N ALA A 408 -16.22 -7.34 13.33
CA ALA A 408 -15.85 -6.92 11.98
C ALA A 408 -15.23 -8.06 11.14
N SER A 409 -14.61 -9.06 11.78
CA SER A 409 -14.14 -10.29 11.14
C SER A 409 -15.23 -11.35 10.90
N ASP A 410 -16.37 -11.27 11.57
CA ASP A 410 -17.45 -12.29 11.59
C ASP A 410 -18.81 -11.78 11.04
N VAL A 411 -19.02 -10.45 10.97
CA VAL A 411 -20.29 -9.74 10.68
C VAL A 411 -20.24 -8.99 9.35
N LEU A 412 -19.46 -9.48 8.39
CA LEU A 412 -19.68 -9.17 6.97
C LEU A 412 -20.82 -10.01 6.36
N GLY A 413 -21.79 -10.39 7.20
CA GLY A 413 -23.10 -10.83 6.77
C GLY A 413 -23.94 -9.61 6.37
N PRO A 414 -24.47 -9.55 5.14
CA PRO A 414 -25.22 -8.39 4.68
C PRO A 414 -26.50 -8.16 5.48
N ARG A 415 -26.81 -6.89 5.73
CA ARG A 415 -28.13 -6.49 6.24
C ARG A 415 -29.13 -6.55 5.10
N ASN A 416 -30.22 -7.28 5.32
CA ASN A 416 -31.37 -7.38 4.43
C ASN A 416 -31.99 -6.00 4.15
N LYS A 417 -31.55 -5.32 3.08
CA LYS A 417 -32.39 -4.36 2.35
C LYS A 417 -33.01 -5.08 1.14
N PRO A 418 -34.33 -5.04 0.96
CA PRO A 418 -34.97 -5.64 -0.20
C PRO A 418 -34.54 -4.90 -1.48
N GLY A 419 -33.91 -5.61 -2.42
CA GLY A 419 -33.49 -5.09 -3.73
C GLY A 419 -32.09 -5.55 -4.20
N LEU A 420 -31.22 -5.92 -3.27
CA LEU A 420 -30.06 -6.77 -3.52
C LEU A 420 -30.10 -7.80 -2.40
N ALA A 421 -30.33 -9.07 -2.74
CA ALA A 421 -30.11 -10.16 -1.80
C ALA A 421 -28.61 -10.17 -1.47
N ALA A 422 -28.24 -9.35 -0.49
CA ALA A 422 -27.41 -9.71 0.63
C ALA A 422 -26.76 -11.11 0.47
N ILE A 423 -25.71 -11.20 -0.35
CA ILE A 423 -24.89 -12.39 -0.58
C ILE A 423 -24.32 -12.85 0.76
N PRO A 424 -24.74 -14.00 1.32
CA PRO A 424 -24.09 -14.51 2.51
C PRO A 424 -22.68 -14.98 2.14
N LEU A 425 -21.70 -14.12 2.35
CA LEU A 425 -20.30 -14.45 2.15
C LEU A 425 -19.77 -15.03 3.45
N SER A 426 -19.52 -16.34 3.46
CA SER A 426 -18.94 -17.05 4.60
C SER A 426 -17.44 -16.76 4.72
N ASN A 427 -17.00 -16.30 5.89
CA ASN A 427 -15.60 -15.95 6.20
C ASN A 427 -14.69 -17.16 6.50
N ASN A 428 -15.11 -18.40 6.26
CA ASN A 428 -14.42 -19.58 6.81
C ASN A 428 -14.23 -20.77 5.87
N VAL A 429 -13.94 -20.54 4.59
CA VAL A 429 -13.57 -21.63 3.67
C VAL A 429 -12.09 -21.58 3.32
N SER A 430 -11.23 -21.67 4.33
CA SER A 430 -9.86 -22.14 4.12
C SER A 430 -9.91 -23.66 3.97
N GLY A 431 -10.23 -24.14 2.78
CA GLY A 431 -10.42 -25.56 2.48
C GLY A 431 -10.72 -25.77 0.99
N SER A 432 -10.51 -26.98 0.48
CA SER A 432 -10.53 -27.32 -0.95
C SER A 432 -11.92 -27.32 -1.63
N GLN A 433 -12.91 -26.61 -1.10
CA GLN A 433 -14.29 -26.60 -1.64
C GLN A 433 -15.00 -25.22 -1.55
N PRO A 434 -14.38 -24.08 -1.95
CA PRO A 434 -15.11 -22.82 -2.10
C PRO A 434 -16.28 -22.95 -3.09
N ASP A 435 -16.14 -23.83 -4.08
CA ASP A 435 -17.12 -24.11 -5.12
C ASP A 435 -18.45 -24.61 -4.56
N GLU A 436 -18.41 -25.58 -3.65
CA GLU A 436 -19.62 -26.20 -3.09
C GLU A 436 -20.44 -25.21 -2.25
N ILE A 437 -19.76 -24.30 -1.56
CA ILE A 437 -20.43 -23.31 -0.71
C ILE A 437 -21.09 -22.23 -1.55
N LEU A 438 -20.40 -21.72 -2.59
CA LEU A 438 -21.00 -20.72 -3.47
C LEU A 438 -22.12 -21.33 -4.33
N ILE A 439 -21.96 -22.57 -4.82
CA ILE A 439 -23.02 -23.30 -5.52
C ILE A 439 -24.21 -23.54 -4.58
N GLY A 440 -23.97 -23.93 -3.33
CA GLY A 440 -25.01 -24.09 -2.31
C GLY A 440 -25.72 -22.78 -2.01
N LEU A 441 -24.98 -21.68 -1.92
CA LEU A 441 -25.54 -20.35 -1.69
C LEU A 441 -26.45 -19.88 -2.83
N ILE A 442 -26.03 -20.12 -4.07
CA ILE A 442 -26.85 -19.86 -5.26
C ILE A 442 -28.10 -20.75 -5.19
N ALA A 443 -27.96 -22.04 -4.89
CA ALA A 443 -29.07 -22.99 -4.74
C ALA A 443 -30.09 -22.56 -3.68
N ASP A 444 -29.62 -22.05 -2.54
CA ASP A 444 -30.47 -21.64 -1.43
C ASP A 444 -31.16 -20.29 -1.68
N SER A 445 -30.64 -19.50 -2.63
CA SER A 445 -31.10 -18.13 -2.91
C SER A 445 -31.85 -17.98 -4.25
N THR A 446 -31.92 -19.04 -5.06
CA THR A 446 -32.56 -19.04 -6.39
C THR A 446 -33.32 -20.34 -6.64
N ASP A 447 -34.51 -20.26 -7.22
CA ASP A 447 -35.25 -21.45 -7.66
C ASP A 447 -34.75 -21.92 -9.04
N PRO A 448 -34.93 -23.20 -9.41
CA PRO A 448 -34.61 -23.66 -10.77
C PRO A 448 -35.32 -22.83 -11.85
N GLY A 449 -34.55 -22.31 -12.80
CA GLY A 449 -34.99 -21.40 -13.85
C GLY A 449 -34.85 -19.91 -13.52
N ASP A 450 -34.54 -19.54 -12.28
CA ASP A 450 -34.26 -18.14 -11.92
C ASP A 450 -32.95 -17.68 -12.56
N ARG A 451 -32.92 -16.38 -12.91
CA ARG A 451 -31.74 -15.70 -13.45
C ARG A 451 -30.98 -15.01 -12.32
N TYR A 452 -29.66 -14.99 -12.42
CA TYR A 452 -28.79 -14.33 -11.46
C TYR A 452 -27.54 -13.73 -12.13
N TYR A 453 -26.87 -12.80 -11.44
CA TYR A 453 -25.55 -12.29 -11.83
C TYR A 453 -24.44 -12.93 -11.00
N LEU A 454 -23.32 -13.26 -11.63
CA LEU A 454 -22.07 -13.64 -11.00
C LEU A 454 -21.00 -12.59 -11.30
N PHE A 455 -20.56 -11.87 -10.28
CA PHE A 455 -19.45 -10.93 -10.32
C PHE A 455 -18.14 -11.68 -10.10
N TYR A 456 -17.47 -11.98 -11.20
CA TYR A 456 -16.20 -12.69 -11.22
C TYR A 456 -15.04 -11.69 -11.17
N SER A 457 -14.43 -11.56 -10.00
CA SER A 457 -13.21 -10.77 -9.78
C SER A 457 -11.94 -11.62 -9.94
N ARG A 458 -10.82 -11.23 -9.30
CA ARG A 458 -9.52 -11.92 -9.41
C ARG A 458 -9.67 -13.45 -9.18
N PRO A 459 -9.11 -14.30 -10.07
CA PRO A 459 -9.10 -15.76 -9.88
C PRO A 459 -8.54 -16.18 -8.51
N PHE A 460 -7.45 -15.54 -8.07
CA PHE A 460 -6.67 -15.92 -6.87
C PHE A 460 -7.40 -16.00 -5.52
N HIS A 461 -8.60 -15.43 -5.40
CA HIS A 461 -9.27 -15.35 -4.08
C HIS A 461 -10.53 -16.21 -4.02
N GLY A 462 -10.68 -17.16 -4.94
CA GLY A 462 -11.80 -18.09 -4.94
C GLY A 462 -11.86 -19.06 -6.12
N ASP A 463 -10.99 -18.91 -7.13
CA ASP A 463 -10.98 -19.72 -8.35
C ASP A 463 -9.59 -19.68 -9.04
N ASP A 464 -8.55 -20.12 -8.34
CA ASP A 464 -7.15 -19.92 -8.74
C ASP A 464 -6.81 -20.54 -10.11
N ASP A 465 -7.48 -21.64 -10.47
CA ASP A 465 -7.27 -22.40 -11.70
C ASP A 465 -8.43 -22.28 -12.71
N GLY A 466 -9.46 -21.49 -12.41
CA GLY A 466 -10.65 -21.35 -13.25
C GLY A 466 -11.62 -22.53 -13.14
N SER A 467 -11.37 -23.50 -12.25
CA SER A 467 -12.19 -24.70 -12.09
C SER A 467 -13.58 -24.38 -11.56
N PHE A 468 -13.75 -23.36 -10.71
CA PHE A 468 -15.07 -22.93 -10.23
C PHE A 468 -15.91 -22.41 -11.38
N LEU A 469 -15.38 -21.46 -12.17
CA LEU A 469 -16.11 -20.89 -13.29
C LEU A 469 -16.44 -21.96 -14.33
N ALA A 470 -15.51 -22.89 -14.59
CA ALA A 470 -15.74 -24.01 -15.49
C ALA A 470 -16.87 -24.92 -14.98
N SER A 471 -16.82 -25.32 -13.70
CA SER A 471 -17.84 -26.16 -13.07
C SER A 471 -19.21 -25.49 -13.08
N LEU A 472 -19.28 -24.20 -12.75
CA LEU A 472 -20.53 -23.45 -12.74
C LEU A 472 -21.08 -23.24 -14.17
N THR A 473 -20.21 -23.13 -15.18
CA THR A 473 -20.64 -23.09 -16.60
C THR A 473 -21.16 -24.44 -17.10
N GLU A 474 -20.71 -25.55 -16.52
CA GLU A 474 -21.24 -26.89 -16.83
C GLU A 474 -22.61 -27.13 -16.16
N ILE A 475 -22.81 -26.60 -14.96
CA ILE A 475 -24.06 -26.76 -14.19
C ILE A 475 -25.11 -25.76 -14.68
N ASP A 476 -24.76 -24.48 -14.73
CA ASP A 476 -25.65 -23.37 -15.07
C ASP A 476 -25.26 -22.78 -16.44
N GLN A 477 -26.23 -22.23 -17.18
CA GLN A 477 -25.96 -21.54 -18.44
C GLN A 477 -25.41 -20.14 -18.16
N LEU A 478 -24.10 -20.02 -17.99
CA LEU A 478 -23.43 -18.73 -17.79
C LEU A 478 -23.14 -18.04 -19.13
N GLU A 479 -23.63 -16.81 -19.30
CA GLU A 479 -23.30 -15.92 -20.40
C GLU A 479 -22.58 -14.67 -19.87
N GLN A 480 -21.41 -14.33 -20.41
CA GLN A 480 -20.72 -13.09 -20.02
C GLN A 480 -21.48 -11.89 -20.60
N VAL A 481 -22.09 -11.09 -19.73
CA VAL A 481 -22.92 -9.93 -20.11
C VAL A 481 -22.20 -8.59 -19.96
N PHE A 482 -21.12 -8.53 -19.17
CA PHE A 482 -20.35 -7.29 -18.97
C PHE A 482 -18.89 -7.56 -18.60
N GLU A 483 -18.00 -6.65 -18.99
CA GLU A 483 -16.58 -6.68 -18.64
C GLU A 483 -16.08 -5.27 -18.32
N ALA A 484 -15.30 -5.16 -17.25
CA ALA A 484 -14.63 -3.95 -16.83
C ALA A 484 -13.23 -4.29 -16.30
N PRO A 485 -12.31 -3.32 -16.17
CA PRO A 485 -10.99 -3.59 -15.59
C PRO A 485 -11.12 -4.32 -14.25
N GLY A 486 -10.64 -5.56 -14.17
CA GLY A 486 -10.70 -6.34 -12.92
C GLY A 486 -11.96 -7.18 -12.70
N TYR A 487 -12.99 -7.04 -13.54
CA TYR A 487 -14.27 -7.73 -13.38
C TYR A 487 -14.78 -8.33 -14.69
N ARG A 488 -15.34 -9.53 -14.59
CA ARG A 488 -16.27 -10.08 -15.58
C ARG A 488 -17.59 -10.34 -14.88
N VAL A 489 -18.70 -10.02 -15.53
CA VAL A 489 -20.03 -10.29 -14.99
C VAL A 489 -20.71 -11.29 -15.91
N PHE A 490 -21.13 -12.39 -15.31
CA PHE A 490 -21.89 -13.43 -15.99
C PHE A 490 -23.33 -13.36 -15.55
N GLU A 491 -24.24 -13.61 -16.47
CA GLU A 491 -25.63 -13.91 -16.17
C GLU A 491 -25.81 -15.42 -16.23
N GLY A 492 -26.35 -16.01 -15.17
CA GLY A 492 -26.63 -17.44 -15.07
C GLY A 492 -28.12 -17.72 -15.00
N VAL A 493 -28.53 -18.88 -15.53
CA VAL A 493 -29.85 -19.47 -15.30
C VAL A 493 -29.66 -20.72 -14.44
N ARG A 494 -30.32 -20.76 -13.28
CA ARG A 494 -30.21 -21.88 -12.34
C ARG A 494 -30.75 -23.16 -12.96
N ALA A 495 -29.91 -24.18 -13.08
CA ALA A 495 -30.34 -25.51 -13.53
C ALA A 495 -31.13 -26.27 -12.44
N ASN A 496 -31.85 -27.32 -12.88
CA ASN A 496 -32.69 -28.18 -12.02
C ASN A 496 -31.90 -29.04 -11.05
#